data_AF-A0A8B6CMD2-F1
#
_entry.id   AF-A0A8B6CMD2-F1
#
_cell.length_a   1.000
_cell.length_b   1.000
_cell.length_c   1.000
_cell.angle_alpha   90.00
_cell.angle_beta   90.00
_cell.angle_gamma   90.00
#
_symmetry.space_group_name_H-M   'P 1'
#
loop_
_entity.id
_entity.type
_entity.pdbx_description
1 polymer ?
#
loop_
_entity_poly.entity_id
_entity_poly.type
_entity_poly.pdbx_seq_one_letter_code
_entity_poly.pdbx_strand_id
1 'polypeptide(L)'
;MIKNEAVSDGLVNGVMGTVLSISEFSKGALPNNIYIHFDNDRVGKNAKVQKIINGKRCVGLEPSTENIPFSNGTRKQYPLQLAWACTVHKVQGLTVPQAVVCLNKCFAYGQAYVALSRVTSKNGLTILPIDDKTLNKKIYSDPDIMEGMKSMDNFLSQNDTIVSNHKAGLSIVYHNIQGLKAHQNDLKANSDFQNANYICLTETWLESCSDDVHLPNYKLHHLPRSAAFASNNPLYASLQEMSHGGVGVYVKSDSEYEEFDISQKNLECIIFKVPKMNVLIATIYRTQKYQIELFLRNVCALLSELTQLSSSIIVLGDFNQDIIKGGRSIQDFMASFGFEQLVQEATTEGGTLIDHVYIKSCVKVQVSVIPTYYSYHDAISVILEINPTT
;
A
#
# COMPACT_ATOMS: atom_id res chain seq x y z
N MET A 1 -26.93 -32.96 7.96
CA MET A 1 -25.73 -32.11 7.91
C MET A 1 -24.54 -33.01 8.21
N ILE A 2 -23.52 -33.03 7.36
CA ILE A 2 -22.29 -33.79 7.58
C ILE A 2 -21.48 -33.04 8.66
N LYS A 3 -20.90 -33.75 9.64
CA LYS A 3 -20.03 -33.14 10.65
C LYS A 3 -18.66 -32.83 10.04
N ASN A 4 -17.96 -31.83 10.57
CA ASN A 4 -16.57 -31.61 10.21
C ASN A 4 -15.74 -32.84 10.61
N GLU A 5 -14.90 -33.33 9.72
CA GLU A 5 -14.10 -34.54 9.93
C GLU A 5 -12.83 -34.22 10.75
N ALA A 6 -12.07 -33.20 10.34
CA ALA A 6 -10.85 -32.78 11.04
C ALA A 6 -10.63 -31.27 10.88
N VAL A 7 -11.17 -30.50 11.82
CA VAL A 7 -11.10 -29.02 11.78
C VAL A 7 -9.65 -28.51 11.79
N SER A 8 -8.77 -29.14 12.58
CA SER A 8 -7.35 -28.78 12.67
C SER A 8 -6.57 -29.01 11.38
N ASP A 9 -7.06 -29.87 10.49
CA ASP A 9 -6.45 -30.19 9.20
C ASP A 9 -7.27 -29.59 8.03
N GLY A 10 -8.19 -28.67 8.33
CA GLY A 10 -9.00 -27.98 7.33
C GLY A 10 -10.08 -28.83 6.66
N LEU A 11 -10.32 -30.07 7.10
CA LEU A 11 -11.41 -30.93 6.59
C LEU A 11 -12.74 -30.52 7.22
N VAL A 12 -13.29 -29.41 6.73
CA VAL A 12 -14.53 -28.80 7.22
C VAL A 12 -15.59 -28.67 6.12
N ASN A 13 -16.83 -28.47 6.52
CA ASN A 13 -17.94 -28.20 5.61
C ASN A 13 -17.64 -26.98 4.72
N GLY A 14 -17.81 -27.14 3.41
CA GLY A 14 -17.64 -26.07 2.42
C GLY A 14 -16.34 -26.13 1.64
N VAL A 15 -15.38 -26.97 2.04
CA VAL A 15 -14.17 -27.20 1.25
C VAL A 15 -14.50 -27.92 -0.05
N MET A 16 -13.87 -27.48 -1.14
CA MET A 16 -14.07 -27.98 -2.49
C MET A 16 -12.83 -28.74 -2.98
N GLY A 17 -13.08 -29.72 -3.85
CA GLY A 17 -12.05 -30.54 -4.45
C GLY A 17 -12.60 -31.42 -5.55
N THR A 18 -11.68 -32.03 -6.30
CA THR A 18 -11.99 -32.91 -7.43
C THR A 18 -11.76 -34.37 -7.03
N VAL A 19 -12.76 -35.23 -7.27
CA VAL A 19 -12.60 -36.68 -7.13
C VAL A 19 -11.72 -37.19 -8.26
N LEU A 20 -10.56 -37.77 -7.94
CA LEU A 20 -9.61 -38.29 -8.93
C LEU A 20 -9.63 -39.82 -9.04
N SER A 21 -10.01 -40.52 -7.99
CA SER A 21 -10.11 -41.98 -8.00
C SER A 21 -11.04 -42.49 -6.92
N ILE A 22 -11.64 -43.65 -7.16
CA ILE A 22 -12.45 -44.39 -6.20
C ILE A 22 -11.81 -45.77 -6.05
N SER A 23 -11.58 -46.22 -4.82
CA SER A 23 -11.02 -47.55 -4.56
C SER A 23 -11.90 -48.64 -5.16
N GLU A 24 -11.33 -49.74 -5.64
CA GLU A 24 -12.12 -50.89 -6.12
C GLU A 24 -13.13 -51.39 -5.07
N PHE A 25 -14.30 -51.80 -5.54
CA PHE A 25 -15.39 -52.27 -4.69
C PHE A 25 -16.25 -53.28 -5.44
N SER A 26 -16.86 -54.21 -4.70
CA SER A 26 -17.80 -55.18 -5.25
C SER A 26 -19.16 -54.54 -5.50
N LYS A 27 -19.90 -55.09 -6.46
CA LYS A 27 -21.24 -54.60 -6.82
C LYS A 27 -22.17 -54.68 -5.59
N GLY A 28 -22.70 -53.53 -5.16
CA GLY A 28 -23.58 -53.41 -3.99
C GLY A 28 -22.86 -53.05 -2.68
N ALA A 29 -21.52 -52.98 -2.67
CA ALA A 29 -20.74 -52.48 -1.55
C ALA A 29 -20.37 -51.00 -1.74
N LEU A 30 -20.06 -50.31 -0.63
CA LEU A 30 -19.44 -48.98 -0.67
C LEU A 30 -17.92 -49.11 -0.82
N PRO A 31 -17.27 -48.28 -1.64
CA PRO A 31 -15.82 -48.24 -1.71
C PRO A 31 -15.18 -47.93 -0.35
N ASN A 32 -13.98 -48.44 -0.10
CA ASN A 32 -13.29 -48.12 1.13
C ASN A 32 -12.86 -46.64 1.16
N ASN A 33 -12.41 -46.12 0.01
CA ASN A 33 -11.89 -44.76 -0.09
C ASN A 33 -12.33 -44.05 -1.38
N ILE A 34 -12.67 -42.77 -1.24
CA ILE A 34 -12.78 -41.81 -2.34
C ILE A 34 -11.60 -40.85 -2.24
N TYR A 35 -10.77 -40.78 -3.27
CA TYR A 35 -9.57 -39.92 -3.30
C TYR A 35 -9.89 -38.57 -3.92
N ILE A 36 -9.73 -37.52 -3.12
CA ILE A 36 -10.04 -36.13 -3.50
C ILE A 36 -8.78 -35.29 -3.50
N HIS A 37 -8.57 -34.57 -4.59
CA HIS A 37 -7.61 -33.46 -4.63
C HIS A 37 -8.35 -32.16 -4.29
N PHE A 38 -8.07 -31.60 -3.11
CA PHE A 38 -8.68 -30.35 -2.67
C PHE A 38 -8.06 -29.14 -3.37
N ASP A 39 -8.86 -28.10 -3.59
CA ASP A 39 -8.42 -26.88 -4.29
C ASP A 39 -7.38 -26.08 -3.47
N ASN A 40 -7.32 -26.31 -2.15
CA ASN A 40 -6.30 -25.77 -1.27
C ASN A 40 -5.37 -26.91 -0.78
N ASP A 41 -4.10 -26.85 -1.19
CA ASP A 41 -3.10 -27.89 -0.88
C ASP A 41 -2.83 -28.08 0.62
N ARG A 42 -3.20 -27.12 1.47
CA ARG A 42 -3.06 -27.23 2.93
C ARG A 42 -4.12 -28.16 3.56
N VAL A 43 -5.26 -28.36 2.91
CA VAL A 43 -6.37 -29.16 3.46
C VAL A 43 -6.01 -30.63 3.48
N GLY A 44 -6.21 -31.29 4.62
CA GLY A 44 -6.00 -32.72 4.77
C GLY A 44 -4.52 -33.10 4.66
N LYS A 45 -3.59 -32.17 4.97
CA LYS A 45 -2.14 -32.41 4.85
C LYS A 45 -1.67 -33.51 5.80
N ASN A 46 -2.32 -33.62 6.95
CA ASN A 46 -2.04 -34.62 7.97
C ASN A 46 -3.02 -35.80 7.94
N ALA A 47 -3.83 -35.92 6.87
CA ALA A 47 -4.80 -36.99 6.73
C ALA A 47 -4.10 -38.35 6.72
N LYS A 48 -4.70 -39.34 7.38
CA LYS A 48 -4.12 -40.69 7.54
C LYS A 48 -4.01 -41.45 6.21
N VAL A 49 -4.95 -41.21 5.30
CA VAL A 49 -5.00 -41.87 3.99
C VAL A 49 -4.71 -40.83 2.91
N GLN A 50 -3.57 -40.96 2.24
CA GLN A 50 -3.16 -40.08 1.15
C GLN A 50 -2.57 -40.88 -0.01
N LYS A 51 -2.72 -40.38 -1.23
CA LYS A 51 -2.15 -40.97 -2.44
C LYS A 51 -1.77 -39.89 -3.43
N ILE A 52 -0.74 -40.12 -4.23
CA ILE A 52 -0.43 -39.28 -5.39
C ILE A 52 -1.07 -39.91 -6.63
N ILE A 53 -1.90 -39.14 -7.34
CA ILE A 53 -2.59 -39.56 -8.56
C ILE A 53 -2.35 -38.48 -9.60
N ASN A 54 -1.75 -38.83 -10.74
CA ASN A 54 -1.39 -37.89 -11.81
C ASN A 54 -0.56 -36.68 -11.29
N GLY A 55 0.37 -36.92 -10.37
CA GLY A 55 1.20 -35.88 -9.76
C GLY A 55 0.49 -35.01 -8.72
N LYS A 56 -0.80 -35.24 -8.43
CA LYS A 56 -1.58 -34.47 -7.46
C LYS A 56 -1.77 -35.23 -6.15
N ARG A 57 -1.59 -34.54 -5.02
CA ARG A 57 -1.87 -35.08 -3.69
C ARG A 57 -3.37 -35.22 -3.49
N CYS A 58 -3.79 -36.42 -3.13
CA CYS A 58 -5.18 -36.76 -2.86
C CYS A 58 -5.33 -37.24 -1.42
N VAL A 59 -6.42 -36.84 -0.78
CA VAL A 59 -6.84 -37.30 0.54
C VAL A 59 -7.93 -38.35 0.36
N GLY A 60 -7.78 -39.50 1.01
CA GLY A 60 -8.77 -40.58 1.01
C GLY A 60 -9.86 -40.30 2.04
N LEU A 61 -11.12 -40.23 1.59
CA LEU A 61 -12.28 -40.15 2.46
C LEU A 61 -12.94 -41.52 2.59
N GLU A 62 -13.16 -41.92 3.84
CA GLU A 62 -13.86 -43.15 4.21
C GLU A 62 -15.35 -42.87 4.51
N PRO A 63 -16.24 -43.85 4.35
CA PRO A 63 -17.64 -43.67 4.69
C PRO A 63 -17.83 -43.64 6.21
N SER A 64 -18.42 -42.58 6.75
CA SER A 64 -18.76 -42.47 8.17
C SER A 64 -20.12 -43.10 8.44
N THR A 65 -20.22 -43.80 9.58
CA THR A 65 -21.47 -44.42 10.06
C THR A 65 -21.94 -43.69 11.31
N GLU A 66 -23.15 -43.15 11.26
CA GLU A 66 -23.77 -42.44 12.39
C GLU A 66 -25.10 -43.09 12.77
N ASN A 67 -25.40 -43.16 14.07
CA ASN A 67 -26.72 -43.52 14.56
C ASN A 67 -27.69 -42.35 14.35
N ILE A 68 -28.87 -42.62 13.82
CA ILE A 68 -29.88 -41.58 13.58
C ILE A 68 -30.59 -41.29 14.91
N PRO A 69 -30.57 -40.05 15.42
CA PRO A 69 -31.27 -39.69 16.65
C PRO A 69 -32.76 -40.05 16.54
N PHE A 70 -33.32 -40.64 17.60
CA PHE A 70 -34.74 -41.03 17.70
C PHE A 70 -35.20 -42.14 16.74
N SER A 71 -34.27 -42.95 16.21
CA SER A 71 -34.59 -44.18 15.48
C SER A 71 -33.55 -45.28 15.75
N ASN A 72 -33.90 -46.55 15.55
CA ASN A 72 -32.97 -47.69 15.63
C ASN A 72 -32.16 -47.90 14.34
N GLY A 73 -32.08 -46.88 13.47
CA GLY A 73 -31.39 -46.95 12.18
C GLY A 73 -29.97 -46.36 12.22
N THR A 74 -29.10 -46.88 11.37
CA THR A 74 -27.77 -46.31 11.10
C THR A 74 -27.72 -45.70 9.71
N ARG A 75 -26.98 -44.60 9.56
CA ARG A 75 -26.69 -43.97 8.27
C ARG A 75 -25.21 -44.09 7.98
N LYS A 76 -24.87 -44.73 6.85
CA LYS A 76 -23.50 -44.82 6.34
C LYS A 76 -23.37 -43.99 5.06
N GLN A 77 -22.52 -42.97 5.05
CA GLN A 77 -22.33 -42.05 3.92
C GLN A 77 -20.91 -41.48 3.89
N TYR A 78 -20.47 -40.97 2.74
CA TYR A 78 -19.24 -40.16 2.70
C TYR A 78 -19.55 -38.73 3.16
N PRO A 79 -18.59 -38.04 3.79
CA PRO A 79 -18.68 -36.62 4.07
C PRO A 79 -18.43 -35.78 2.79
N LEU A 80 -19.07 -36.15 1.68
CA LEU A 80 -18.90 -35.56 0.36
C LEU A 80 -20.27 -35.35 -0.31
N GLN A 81 -20.41 -34.23 -1.01
CA GLN A 81 -21.59 -33.94 -1.84
C GLN A 81 -21.13 -33.38 -3.19
N LEU A 82 -21.66 -33.93 -4.29
CA LEU A 82 -21.43 -33.39 -5.64
C LEU A 82 -22.01 -31.97 -5.71
N ALA A 83 -21.23 -31.02 -6.23
CA ALA A 83 -21.63 -29.63 -6.40
C ALA A 83 -21.38 -29.19 -7.84
N TRP A 84 -22.45 -28.93 -8.57
CA TRP A 84 -22.39 -28.33 -9.92
C TRP A 84 -22.55 -26.79 -9.87
N ALA A 85 -23.22 -26.30 -8.83
CA ALA A 85 -23.34 -24.90 -8.49
C ALA A 85 -23.38 -24.75 -6.97
N CYS A 86 -22.86 -23.64 -6.45
CA CYS A 86 -22.91 -23.31 -5.03
C CYS A 86 -23.71 -22.02 -4.79
N THR A 87 -24.31 -21.92 -3.61
CA THR A 87 -24.97 -20.67 -3.20
C THR A 87 -23.93 -19.61 -2.86
N VAL A 88 -24.27 -18.33 -3.09
CA VAL A 88 -23.40 -17.18 -2.76
C VAL A 88 -22.90 -17.23 -1.32
N HIS A 89 -23.80 -17.54 -0.38
CA HIS A 89 -23.46 -17.69 1.04
C HIS A 89 -22.39 -18.77 1.29
N LYS A 90 -22.42 -19.89 0.55
CA LYS A 90 -21.45 -20.98 0.72
C LYS A 90 -20.05 -20.59 0.21
N VAL A 91 -19.96 -19.67 -0.74
CA VAL A 91 -18.70 -19.23 -1.35
C VAL A 91 -18.24 -17.84 -0.86
N GLN A 92 -18.84 -17.31 0.20
CA GLN A 92 -18.54 -15.95 0.69
C GLN A 92 -17.07 -15.77 1.11
N GLY A 93 -16.35 -16.83 1.48
CA GLY A 93 -14.92 -16.79 1.80
C GLY A 93 -14.00 -17.26 0.66
N LEU A 94 -14.55 -17.58 -0.51
CA LEU A 94 -13.80 -18.14 -1.63
C LEU A 94 -13.38 -17.04 -2.61
N THR A 95 -12.18 -17.16 -3.18
CA THR A 95 -11.74 -16.35 -4.32
C THR A 95 -11.47 -17.29 -5.47
N VAL A 96 -12.09 -17.02 -6.63
CA VAL A 96 -11.97 -17.85 -7.83
C VAL A 96 -11.47 -17.03 -9.02
N PRO A 97 -10.66 -17.62 -9.92
CA PRO A 97 -10.21 -16.91 -11.11
C PRO A 97 -11.33 -16.68 -12.12
N GLN A 98 -12.31 -17.59 -12.18
CA GLN A 98 -13.46 -17.52 -13.09
C GLN A 98 -14.73 -18.01 -12.40
N ALA A 99 -15.87 -17.38 -12.69
CA ALA A 99 -17.18 -17.83 -12.22
C ALA A 99 -18.33 -17.45 -13.17
N VAL A 100 -19.33 -18.32 -13.21
CA VAL A 100 -20.66 -18.01 -13.76
C VAL A 100 -21.59 -17.70 -12.59
N VAL A 101 -22.03 -16.45 -12.49
CA VAL A 101 -22.87 -15.95 -11.39
C VAL A 101 -24.31 -15.80 -11.87
N CYS A 102 -25.22 -16.58 -11.29
CA CYS A 102 -26.65 -16.49 -11.57
C CYS A 102 -27.37 -15.63 -10.51
N LEU A 103 -27.82 -14.44 -10.89
CA LEU A 103 -28.44 -13.46 -9.98
C LEU A 103 -29.97 -13.62 -9.84
N ASN A 104 -30.59 -14.54 -10.58
CA ASN A 104 -32.05 -14.77 -10.54
C ASN A 104 -32.59 -15.02 -9.13
N LYS A 105 -31.80 -15.71 -8.30
CA LYS A 105 -32.19 -16.08 -6.93
C LYS A 105 -31.62 -15.13 -5.86
N CYS A 106 -31.00 -14.01 -6.24
CA CYS A 106 -30.59 -13.01 -5.27
C CYS A 106 -31.82 -12.25 -4.77
N PHE A 107 -32.07 -12.28 -3.47
CA PHE A 107 -33.25 -11.65 -2.84
C PHE A 107 -32.88 -10.63 -1.77
N ALA A 108 -31.67 -10.71 -1.20
CA ALA A 108 -31.19 -9.78 -0.20
C ALA A 108 -30.19 -8.79 -0.79
N TYR A 109 -30.19 -7.58 -0.24
CA TYR A 109 -29.22 -6.54 -0.58
C TYR A 109 -27.79 -7.05 -0.35
N GLY A 110 -26.87 -6.69 -1.25
CA GLY A 110 -25.46 -7.10 -1.18
C GLY A 110 -25.15 -8.54 -1.63
N GLN A 111 -26.13 -9.42 -1.86
CA GLN A 111 -25.84 -10.78 -2.38
C GLN A 111 -25.18 -10.74 -3.76
N ALA A 112 -25.62 -9.83 -4.63
CA ALA A 112 -24.98 -9.61 -5.91
C ALA A 112 -23.52 -9.17 -5.71
N TYR A 113 -23.27 -8.17 -4.86
CA TYR A 113 -21.93 -7.70 -4.54
C TYR A 113 -21.02 -8.83 -4.00
N VAL A 114 -21.51 -9.65 -3.06
CA VAL A 114 -20.74 -10.79 -2.53
C VAL A 114 -20.41 -11.77 -3.64
N ALA A 115 -21.36 -12.10 -4.52
CA ALA A 115 -21.14 -13.05 -5.61
C ALA A 115 -20.12 -12.54 -6.64
N LEU A 116 -20.25 -11.27 -7.05
CA LEU A 116 -19.38 -10.66 -8.05
C LEU A 116 -17.95 -10.44 -7.52
N SER A 117 -17.81 -10.08 -6.24
CA SER A 117 -16.50 -9.87 -5.59
C SER A 117 -15.68 -11.15 -5.36
N ARG A 118 -16.22 -12.33 -5.65
CA ARG A 118 -15.45 -13.59 -5.55
C ARG A 118 -14.51 -13.79 -6.74
N VAL A 119 -14.71 -13.05 -7.84
CA VAL A 119 -13.90 -13.18 -9.06
C VAL A 119 -12.80 -12.13 -9.09
N THR A 120 -11.58 -12.54 -9.39
CA THR A 120 -10.39 -11.64 -9.35
C THR A 120 -10.27 -10.71 -10.55
N SER A 121 -11.04 -10.92 -11.61
CA SER A 121 -10.98 -10.10 -12.81
C SER A 121 -12.33 -10.03 -13.53
N LYS A 122 -12.55 -8.92 -14.24
CA LYS A 122 -13.75 -8.74 -15.08
C LYS A 122 -13.85 -9.81 -16.17
N ASN A 123 -12.73 -10.22 -16.77
CA ASN A 123 -12.69 -11.23 -17.83
C ASN A 123 -13.05 -12.63 -17.34
N GLY A 124 -12.87 -12.91 -16.04
CA GLY A 124 -13.25 -14.18 -15.43
C GLY A 124 -14.73 -14.27 -15.03
N LEU A 125 -15.50 -13.19 -15.17
CA LEU A 125 -16.85 -13.10 -14.64
C LEU A 125 -17.89 -13.20 -15.77
N THR A 126 -18.78 -14.18 -15.66
CA THR A 126 -19.98 -14.28 -16.51
C THR A 126 -21.23 -14.13 -15.65
N ILE A 127 -22.14 -13.22 -16.00
CA ILE A 127 -23.36 -12.95 -15.23
C ILE A 127 -24.57 -13.49 -15.99
N LEU A 128 -25.48 -14.17 -15.28
CA LEU A 128 -26.75 -14.66 -15.80
C LEU A 128 -27.92 -14.18 -14.91
N PRO A 129 -29.08 -13.86 -15.48
CA PRO A 129 -29.34 -13.61 -16.90
C PRO A 129 -28.71 -12.27 -17.33
N ILE A 130 -28.54 -12.08 -18.64
CA ILE A 130 -27.90 -10.89 -19.24
C ILE A 130 -28.95 -9.80 -19.55
N ASP A 131 -30.22 -9.96 -19.18
CA ASP A 131 -31.23 -8.95 -19.48
C ASP A 131 -31.14 -7.74 -18.53
N ASP A 132 -31.04 -6.55 -19.12
CA ASP A 132 -30.86 -5.28 -18.39
C ASP A 132 -31.95 -5.03 -17.34
N LYS A 133 -33.19 -5.46 -17.63
CA LYS A 133 -34.33 -5.29 -16.72
C LYS A 133 -34.13 -6.06 -15.42
N THR A 134 -33.61 -7.28 -15.48
CA THR A 134 -33.30 -8.08 -14.29
C THR A 134 -32.05 -7.56 -13.59
N LEU A 135 -31.01 -7.20 -14.35
CA LEU A 135 -29.77 -6.67 -13.77
C LEU A 135 -30.00 -5.37 -13.01
N ASN A 136 -30.71 -4.40 -13.58
CA ASN A 136 -31.01 -3.11 -12.92
C ASN A 136 -31.86 -3.25 -11.64
N LYS A 137 -32.61 -4.35 -11.50
CA LYS A 137 -33.34 -4.65 -10.25
C LYS A 137 -32.47 -5.31 -9.18
N LYS A 138 -31.37 -5.95 -9.57
CA LYS A 138 -30.50 -6.73 -8.67
C LYS A 138 -29.20 -6.02 -8.32
N ILE A 139 -28.75 -5.12 -9.18
CA ILE A 139 -27.56 -4.30 -9.04
C ILE A 139 -28.02 -2.85 -9.16
N TYR A 140 -28.21 -2.20 -8.01
CA TYR A 140 -28.58 -0.80 -7.95
C TYR A 140 -27.91 -0.16 -6.72
N SER A 141 -27.68 1.15 -6.82
CA SER A 141 -27.27 1.97 -5.69
C SER A 141 -28.51 2.59 -5.05
N ASP A 142 -28.54 2.64 -3.73
CA ASP A 142 -29.60 3.31 -3.00
C ASP A 142 -29.67 4.81 -3.41
N PRO A 143 -30.86 5.35 -3.76
CA PRO A 143 -31.00 6.75 -4.14
C PRO A 143 -30.48 7.73 -3.09
N ASP A 144 -30.67 7.43 -1.79
CA ASP A 144 -30.24 8.30 -0.70
C ASP A 144 -28.71 8.30 -0.59
N ILE A 145 -28.06 7.16 -0.85
CA ILE A 145 -26.59 7.08 -0.95
C ILE A 145 -26.09 7.88 -2.14
N MET A 146 -26.77 7.79 -3.29
CA MET A 146 -26.39 8.56 -4.49
C MET A 146 -26.56 10.07 -4.29
N GLU A 147 -27.60 10.49 -3.59
CA GLU A 147 -27.79 11.89 -3.21
C GLU A 147 -26.72 12.34 -2.22
N GLY A 148 -26.46 11.54 -1.18
CA GLY A 148 -25.38 11.76 -0.22
C GLY A 148 -24.02 11.91 -0.89
N MET A 149 -23.67 11.03 -1.83
CA MET A 149 -22.42 11.11 -2.58
C MET A 149 -22.31 12.36 -3.46
N LYS A 150 -23.43 12.91 -3.93
CA LYS A 150 -23.45 14.17 -4.70
C LYS A 150 -23.39 15.40 -3.81
N SER A 151 -23.95 15.32 -2.61
CA SER A 151 -23.93 16.41 -1.62
C SER A 151 -22.68 16.44 -0.76
N MET A 152 -21.89 15.36 -0.75
CA MET A 152 -20.62 15.32 -0.04
C MET A 152 -19.67 16.35 -0.64
N ASP A 153 -19.19 17.25 0.21
CA ASP A 153 -18.14 18.18 -0.17
C ASP A 153 -16.90 17.41 -0.62
N ASN A 154 -16.23 17.93 -1.65
CA ASN A 154 -14.95 17.38 -2.05
C ASN A 154 -13.95 17.57 -0.90
N PHE A 155 -13.24 16.51 -0.56
CA PHE A 155 -12.20 16.53 0.47
C PHE A 155 -11.13 17.62 0.21
N LEU A 156 -10.83 17.89 -1.07
CA LEU A 156 -9.99 19.01 -1.50
C LEU A 156 -10.82 19.93 -2.40
N SER A 157 -11.02 21.19 -2.02
CA SER A 157 -11.60 22.18 -2.93
C SER A 157 -10.49 22.87 -3.72
N GLN A 158 -10.74 23.25 -4.98
CA GLN A 158 -9.75 23.95 -5.82
C GLN A 158 -9.27 25.29 -5.21
N ASN A 159 -10.02 25.85 -4.26
CA ASN A 159 -9.69 27.10 -3.58
C ASN A 159 -8.76 26.91 -2.36
N ASP A 160 -8.51 25.67 -1.93
CA ASP A 160 -7.64 25.36 -0.78
C ASP A 160 -6.15 25.27 -1.14
N THR A 161 -5.79 25.72 -2.34
CA THR A 161 -4.44 25.53 -2.89
C THR A 161 -3.46 26.52 -2.30
N ILE A 162 -2.58 26.03 -1.42
CA ILE A 162 -1.64 26.86 -0.67
C ILE A 162 -0.58 27.44 -1.61
N VAL A 163 0.04 26.62 -2.45
CA VAL A 163 1.15 27.04 -3.31
C VAL A 163 0.71 28.07 -4.34
N SER A 164 -0.48 27.92 -4.91
CA SER A 164 -1.00 28.80 -5.96
C SER A 164 -1.25 30.24 -5.45
N ASN A 165 -1.56 30.38 -4.16
CA ASN A 165 -1.85 31.65 -3.51
C ASN A 165 -0.58 32.49 -3.26
N HIS A 166 0.61 31.87 -3.22
CA HIS A 166 1.87 32.55 -2.96
C HIS A 166 2.66 32.85 -4.25
N LYS A 167 2.21 33.87 -5.01
CA LYS A 167 2.82 34.26 -6.31
C LYS A 167 4.26 34.83 -6.24
N ALA A 168 4.78 35.17 -5.07
CA ALA A 168 6.05 35.90 -4.92
C ALA A 168 7.20 35.06 -4.33
N GLY A 169 6.97 33.77 -4.03
CA GLY A 169 7.94 32.89 -3.40
C GLY A 169 8.36 31.71 -4.29
N LEU A 170 9.45 31.06 -3.91
CA LEU A 170 9.84 29.77 -4.47
C LEU A 170 9.24 28.65 -3.61
N SER A 171 8.56 27.70 -4.24
CA SER A 171 7.76 26.69 -3.56
C SER A 171 8.37 25.30 -3.65
N ILE A 172 8.36 24.60 -2.51
CA ILE A 172 8.74 23.20 -2.38
C ILE A 172 7.55 22.47 -1.78
N VAL A 173 7.16 21.34 -2.36
CA VAL A 173 6.17 20.45 -1.76
C VAL A 173 6.88 19.16 -1.39
N TYR A 174 6.89 18.86 -0.09
CA TYR A 174 7.38 17.59 0.43
C TYR A 174 6.22 16.61 0.64
N HIS A 175 6.41 15.32 0.35
CA HIS A 175 5.41 14.31 0.64
C HIS A 175 5.98 12.88 0.71
N ASN A 176 5.62 12.13 1.75
CA ASN A 176 5.79 10.67 1.75
C ASN A 176 4.67 10.04 0.90
N ILE A 177 5.01 9.61 -0.32
CA ILE A 177 4.04 9.22 -1.35
C ILE A 177 3.57 7.77 -1.24
N GLN A 178 4.26 6.93 -0.45
CA GLN A 178 3.91 5.51 -0.29
C GLN A 178 3.65 4.79 -1.63
N GLY A 179 4.55 4.97 -2.59
CA GLY A 179 4.47 4.34 -3.92
C GLY A 179 4.08 5.32 -5.04
N LEU A 180 5.09 5.92 -5.66
CA LEU A 180 4.90 6.93 -6.72
C LEU A 180 4.14 6.38 -7.94
N LYS A 181 4.37 5.11 -8.32
CA LYS A 181 3.67 4.52 -9.47
C LYS A 181 2.17 4.38 -9.24
N ALA A 182 1.75 4.10 -8.01
CA ALA A 182 0.34 3.96 -7.66
C ALA A 182 -0.36 5.33 -7.65
N HIS A 183 0.34 6.37 -7.21
CA HIS A 183 -0.24 7.68 -6.90
C HIS A 183 0.11 8.81 -7.88
N GLN A 184 0.71 8.48 -9.03
CA GLN A 184 1.11 9.49 -10.03
C GLN A 184 -0.07 10.33 -10.56
N ASN A 185 -1.26 9.73 -10.68
CA ASN A 185 -2.44 10.44 -11.18
C ASN A 185 -2.99 11.39 -10.12
N ASP A 186 -2.83 11.04 -8.85
CA ASP A 186 -3.25 11.86 -7.72
C ASP A 186 -2.36 13.11 -7.63
N LEU A 187 -1.04 12.94 -7.79
CA LEU A 187 -0.08 14.06 -7.95
C LEU A 187 -0.46 14.96 -9.13
N LYS A 188 -0.81 14.37 -10.27
CA LYS A 188 -1.23 15.10 -11.47
C LYS A 188 -2.55 15.83 -11.26
N ALA A 189 -3.43 15.37 -10.37
CA ALA A 189 -4.70 16.03 -10.11
C ALA A 189 -4.57 17.18 -9.09
N ASN A 190 -3.53 17.16 -8.25
CA ASN A 190 -3.34 18.16 -7.21
C ASN A 190 -2.56 19.38 -7.72
N SER A 191 -3.21 20.55 -7.68
CA SER A 191 -2.66 21.82 -8.14
C SER A 191 -1.50 22.36 -7.30
N ASP A 192 -1.36 22.02 -6.02
CA ASP A 192 -0.18 22.43 -5.23
C ASP A 192 1.08 21.75 -5.77
N PHE A 193 0.98 20.46 -6.09
CA PHE A 193 2.06 19.70 -6.72
C PHE A 193 2.36 20.23 -8.14
N GLN A 194 1.34 20.50 -8.95
CA GLN A 194 1.54 21.05 -10.32
C GLN A 194 2.19 22.44 -10.35
N ASN A 195 2.01 23.23 -9.30
CA ASN A 195 2.51 24.60 -9.24
C ASN A 195 3.87 24.72 -8.53
N ALA A 196 4.25 23.72 -7.72
CA ALA A 196 5.51 23.70 -6.97
C ALA A 196 6.75 23.82 -7.88
N ASN A 197 7.76 24.58 -7.48
CA ASN A 197 9.05 24.57 -8.19
C ASN A 197 9.78 23.23 -8.02
N TYR A 198 9.71 22.67 -6.81
CA TYR A 198 10.34 21.41 -6.46
C TYR A 198 9.34 20.51 -5.71
N ILE A 199 9.27 19.24 -6.06
CA ILE A 199 8.48 18.25 -5.35
C ILE A 199 9.43 17.20 -4.78
N CYS A 200 9.53 17.16 -3.46
CA CYS A 200 10.40 16.27 -2.72
C CYS A 200 9.60 15.08 -2.19
N LEU A 201 9.93 13.88 -2.65
CA LEU A 201 9.19 12.66 -2.37
C LEU A 201 10.03 11.65 -1.61
N THR A 202 9.44 11.02 -0.60
CA THR A 202 10.00 9.85 0.09
C THR A 202 9.08 8.66 -0.11
N GLU A 203 9.61 7.44 0.07
CA GLU A 203 8.87 6.20 -0.20
C GLU A 203 8.34 6.11 -1.64
N THR A 204 9.21 6.44 -2.61
CA THR A 204 8.84 6.37 -4.03
C THR A 204 8.59 4.94 -4.52
N TRP A 205 9.24 3.96 -3.88
CA TRP A 205 9.18 2.51 -4.14
C TRP A 205 9.61 2.12 -5.57
N LEU A 206 10.37 3.00 -6.21
CA LEU A 206 10.95 2.73 -7.52
C LEU A 206 12.30 2.01 -7.35
N GLU A 207 12.54 1.00 -8.18
CA GLU A 207 13.83 0.30 -8.24
C GLU A 207 14.85 1.02 -9.13
N SER A 208 14.36 1.82 -10.08
CA SER A 208 15.16 2.63 -11.00
C SER A 208 14.33 3.81 -11.52
N CYS A 209 14.98 4.77 -12.18
CA CYS A 209 14.28 5.81 -12.92
C CYS A 209 13.50 5.14 -14.08
N SER A 210 12.19 4.97 -13.89
CA SER A 210 11.31 4.34 -14.87
C SER A 210 10.57 5.42 -15.66
N ASP A 211 10.48 5.25 -16.98
CA ASP A 211 9.68 6.12 -17.86
C ASP A 211 8.19 6.13 -17.52
N ASP A 212 7.70 5.16 -16.72
CA ASP A 212 6.29 5.00 -16.36
C ASP A 212 5.76 6.05 -15.37
N VAL A 213 6.64 6.84 -14.74
CA VAL A 213 6.29 7.86 -13.72
C VAL A 213 6.62 9.28 -14.20
N HIS A 214 5.97 9.69 -15.28
CA HIS A 214 6.15 11.01 -15.86
C HIS A 214 5.17 12.04 -15.29
N LEU A 215 5.70 13.18 -14.83
CA LEU A 215 4.93 14.37 -14.46
C LEU A 215 5.21 15.50 -15.49
N PRO A 216 4.19 16.04 -16.17
CA PRO A 216 4.39 17.04 -17.22
C PRO A 216 5.12 18.29 -16.72
N ASN A 217 6.13 18.76 -17.48
CA ASN A 217 6.98 19.90 -17.13
C ASN A 217 7.87 19.69 -15.89
N TYR A 218 8.12 18.44 -15.48
CA TYR A 218 9.07 18.13 -14.42
C TYR A 218 10.11 17.11 -14.88
N LYS A 219 11.32 17.25 -14.33
CA LYS A 219 12.41 16.28 -14.43
C LYS A 219 12.55 15.56 -13.09
N LEU A 220 12.56 14.22 -13.11
CA LEU A 220 12.74 13.40 -11.91
C LEU A 220 14.22 13.09 -11.66
N HIS A 221 14.67 13.38 -10.44
CA HIS A 221 15.89 12.86 -9.84
C HIS A 221 15.50 11.79 -8.83
N HIS A 222 16.12 10.62 -8.87
CA HIS A 222 15.69 9.50 -8.04
C HIS A 222 16.88 8.71 -7.50
N LEU A 223 16.78 8.34 -6.22
CA LEU A 223 17.70 7.46 -5.53
C LEU A 223 16.89 6.27 -4.99
N PRO A 224 17.01 5.07 -5.58
CA PRO A 224 16.41 3.87 -5.00
C PRO A 224 17.10 3.49 -3.69
N ARG A 225 16.35 2.90 -2.76
CA ARG A 225 16.89 2.39 -1.48
C ARG A 225 18.08 1.45 -1.69
N SER A 226 18.02 0.60 -2.71
CA SER A 226 19.08 -0.36 -3.05
C SER A 226 20.42 0.31 -3.38
N ALA A 227 20.42 1.58 -3.80
CA ALA A 227 21.62 2.35 -4.08
C ALA A 227 22.06 3.28 -2.92
N ALA A 228 21.18 3.51 -1.94
CA ALA A 228 21.44 4.42 -0.82
C ALA A 228 22.40 3.84 0.24
N PHE A 229 22.41 2.51 0.41
CA PHE A 229 23.13 1.82 1.49
C PHE A 229 24.30 0.99 0.96
N ALA A 230 25.42 1.00 1.70
CA ALA A 230 26.58 0.18 1.37
C ALA A 230 26.42 -1.25 1.87
N SER A 231 26.80 -2.23 1.04
CA SER A 231 26.72 -3.65 1.39
C SER A 231 27.85 -4.14 2.32
N ASN A 232 28.73 -3.25 2.78
CA ASN A 232 29.92 -3.60 3.57
C ASN A 232 29.66 -3.71 5.08
N ASN A 233 28.45 -3.38 5.54
CA ASN A 233 28.02 -3.52 6.93
C ASN A 233 26.72 -4.32 6.96
N PRO A 234 26.60 -5.40 7.77
CA PRO A 234 25.38 -6.20 7.85
C PRO A 234 24.11 -5.40 8.16
N LEU A 235 24.21 -4.34 8.97
CA LEU A 235 23.07 -3.47 9.28
C LEU A 235 22.61 -2.69 8.04
N TYR A 236 23.56 -2.14 7.26
CA TYR A 236 23.24 -1.42 6.03
C TYR A 236 22.76 -2.35 4.92
N ALA A 237 23.35 -3.55 4.79
CA ALA A 237 22.88 -4.57 3.86
C ALA A 237 21.41 -4.96 4.16
N SER A 238 21.07 -5.11 5.44
CA SER A 238 19.68 -5.41 5.83
C SER A 238 18.70 -4.29 5.45
N LEU A 239 19.13 -3.03 5.51
CA LEU A 239 18.32 -1.89 5.06
C LEU A 239 18.22 -1.85 3.54
N GLN A 240 19.32 -2.14 2.83
CA GLN A 240 19.39 -2.17 1.36
C GLN A 240 18.42 -3.18 0.74
N GLU A 241 18.24 -4.34 1.38
CA GLU A 241 17.37 -5.43 0.92
C GLU A 241 15.89 -5.25 1.30
N MET A 242 15.55 -4.24 2.12
CA MET A 242 14.16 -3.99 2.48
C MET A 242 13.36 -3.56 1.26
N SER A 243 12.20 -4.21 1.08
CA SER A 243 11.16 -3.70 0.18
C SER A 243 10.75 -2.28 0.55
N HIS A 244 10.28 -1.51 -0.44
CA HIS A 244 9.82 -0.13 -0.29
C HIS A 244 10.97 0.86 -0.01
N GLY A 245 10.68 2.16 0.16
CA GLY A 245 11.68 3.23 0.28
C GLY A 245 12.05 3.94 -1.03
N GLY A 246 13.17 4.64 -1.01
CA GLY A 246 13.66 5.51 -2.09
C GLY A 246 13.22 6.96 -1.89
N VAL A 247 14.03 7.87 -2.45
CA VAL A 247 13.79 9.31 -2.44
C VAL A 247 13.76 9.81 -3.88
N GLY A 248 12.84 10.72 -4.19
CA GLY A 248 12.73 11.36 -5.50
C GLY A 248 12.56 12.86 -5.36
N VAL A 249 13.09 13.62 -6.32
CA VAL A 249 12.86 15.06 -6.43
C VAL A 249 12.45 15.35 -7.86
N TYR A 250 11.23 15.85 -8.05
CA TYR A 250 10.83 16.46 -9.31
C TYR A 250 11.21 17.94 -9.32
N VAL A 251 11.90 18.37 -10.36
CA VAL A 251 12.25 19.77 -10.59
C VAL A 251 11.46 20.30 -11.79
N LYS A 252 10.74 21.41 -11.61
CA LYS A 252 9.98 22.03 -12.69
C LYS A 252 10.91 22.54 -13.79
N SER A 253 10.54 22.37 -15.05
CA SER A 253 11.43 22.61 -16.20
C SER A 253 12.00 24.03 -16.30
N ASP A 254 11.31 25.03 -15.73
CA ASP A 254 11.72 26.43 -15.68
C ASP A 254 12.44 26.82 -14.38
N SER A 255 12.67 25.87 -13.47
CA SER A 255 13.34 26.10 -12.19
C SER A 255 14.83 25.77 -12.26
N GLU A 256 15.66 26.70 -11.81
CA GLU A 256 17.11 26.52 -11.74
C GLU A 256 17.49 25.65 -10.54
N TYR A 257 18.44 24.75 -10.72
CA TYR A 257 18.98 23.92 -9.66
C TYR A 257 20.40 23.45 -10.01
N GLU A 258 21.21 23.22 -8.99
CA GLU A 258 22.51 22.56 -9.10
C GLU A 258 22.45 21.24 -8.32
N GLU A 259 22.69 20.13 -9.01
CA GLU A 259 22.80 18.82 -8.36
C GLU A 259 24.07 18.77 -7.52
N PHE A 260 23.93 18.35 -6.27
CA PHE A 260 25.06 18.09 -5.40
C PHE A 260 25.16 16.59 -5.19
N ASP A 261 26.11 15.98 -5.90
CA ASP A 261 26.48 14.58 -5.64
C ASP A 261 27.33 14.53 -4.37
N ILE A 262 26.63 14.51 -3.25
CA ILE A 262 27.26 14.25 -1.97
C ILE A 262 27.33 12.72 -1.86
N SER A 263 28.55 12.20 -2.01
CA SER A 263 28.90 10.77 -1.95
C SER A 263 28.67 10.09 -0.57
N GLN A 264 27.78 10.65 0.26
CA GLN A 264 27.46 10.15 1.59
C GLN A 264 26.62 8.89 1.46
N LYS A 265 27.32 7.75 1.56
CA LYS A 265 26.71 6.44 1.62
C LYS A 265 25.93 6.27 2.93
N ASN A 266 24.86 5.50 2.87
CA ASN A 266 24.02 5.06 4.00
C ASN A 266 22.97 6.06 4.48
N LEU A 267 22.51 6.95 3.60
CA LEU A 267 21.28 7.72 3.79
C LEU A 267 20.47 7.65 2.51
N GLU A 268 19.17 7.45 2.62
CA GLU A 268 18.25 7.70 1.51
C GLU A 268 18.07 9.22 1.44
N CYS A 269 18.86 9.87 0.57
CA CYS A 269 18.96 11.33 0.52
C CYS A 269 19.20 11.84 -0.91
N ILE A 270 18.49 12.90 -1.30
CA ILE A 270 18.80 13.69 -2.51
C ILE A 270 19.04 15.13 -2.10
N ILE A 271 20.06 15.74 -2.69
CA ILE A 271 20.52 17.07 -2.34
C ILE A 271 20.68 17.91 -3.59
N PHE A 272 20.14 19.12 -3.55
CA PHE A 272 20.28 20.08 -4.61
C PHE A 272 20.36 21.50 -4.04
N LYS A 273 21.01 22.37 -4.79
CA LYS A 273 21.09 23.79 -4.45
C LYS A 273 20.17 24.58 -5.37
N VAL A 274 19.55 25.60 -4.81
CA VAL A 274 18.75 26.60 -5.53
C VAL A 274 19.60 27.87 -5.64
N PRO A 275 20.25 28.12 -6.79
CA PRO A 275 21.24 29.20 -6.93
C PRO A 275 20.66 30.58 -6.63
N LYS A 276 19.44 30.85 -7.13
CA LYS A 276 18.74 32.13 -6.98
C LYS A 276 18.61 32.60 -5.52
N MET A 277 18.43 31.67 -4.59
CA MET A 277 18.30 31.96 -3.15
C MET A 277 19.54 31.57 -2.35
N ASN A 278 20.53 30.95 -3.00
CA ASN A 278 21.68 30.30 -2.37
C ASN A 278 21.28 29.33 -1.23
N VAL A 279 20.16 28.63 -1.39
CA VAL A 279 19.64 27.66 -0.40
C VAL A 279 19.98 26.25 -0.86
N LEU A 280 20.49 25.43 0.06
CA LEU A 280 20.75 24.02 -0.17
C LEU A 280 19.63 23.20 0.47
N ILE A 281 19.03 22.28 -0.29
CA ILE A 281 17.89 21.48 0.13
C ILE A 281 18.29 20.01 0.14
N ALA A 282 18.07 19.34 1.26
CA ALA A 282 18.27 17.90 1.43
C ALA A 282 16.93 17.23 1.74
N THR A 283 16.51 16.30 0.86
CA THR A 283 15.34 15.44 1.07
C THR A 283 15.81 14.12 1.64
N ILE A 284 15.41 13.77 2.87
CA ILE A 284 15.88 12.58 3.59
C ILE A 284 14.72 11.64 3.89
N TYR A 285 14.97 10.33 3.82
CA TYR A 285 14.07 9.34 4.37
C TYR A 285 14.79 8.44 5.39
N ARG A 286 14.15 8.23 6.55
CA ARG A 286 14.59 7.26 7.56
C ARG A 286 13.49 6.24 7.81
N THR A 287 13.73 4.97 7.50
CA THR A 287 12.84 3.88 7.95
C THR A 287 12.93 3.66 9.46
N GLN A 288 11.83 3.22 10.10
CA GLN A 288 11.78 2.84 11.52
C GLN A 288 12.81 1.76 11.91
N LYS A 289 13.21 0.91 10.95
CA LYS A 289 14.22 -0.14 11.16
C LYS A 289 15.64 0.42 11.25
N TYR A 290 15.86 1.65 10.80
CA TYR A 290 17.17 2.27 10.84
C TYR A 290 17.46 2.78 12.26
N GLN A 291 18.41 2.12 12.93
CA GLN A 291 18.90 2.49 14.26
C GLN A 291 19.26 3.98 14.34
N ILE A 292 18.75 4.64 15.37
CA ILE A 292 18.78 6.10 15.49
C ILE A 292 20.21 6.63 15.63
N GLU A 293 21.07 5.94 16.38
CA GLU A 293 22.46 6.35 16.60
C GLU A 293 23.27 6.29 15.32
N LEU A 294 23.05 5.25 14.51
CA LEU A 294 23.74 5.05 13.24
C LEU A 294 23.25 6.04 12.18
N PHE A 295 21.95 6.33 12.17
CA PHE A 295 21.36 7.38 11.35
C PHE A 295 21.94 8.76 11.71
N LEU A 296 21.92 9.15 12.98
CA LEU A 296 22.44 10.44 13.44
C LEU A 296 23.94 10.61 13.16
N ARG A 297 24.72 9.53 13.19
CA ARG A 297 26.14 9.57 12.77
C ARG A 297 26.30 9.96 11.30
N ASN A 298 25.47 9.41 10.40
CA ASN A 298 25.54 9.76 8.98
C ASN A 298 24.94 11.15 8.71
N VAL A 299 23.88 11.54 9.44
CA VAL A 299 23.35 12.91 9.39
C VAL A 299 24.39 13.91 9.90
N CYS A 300 25.18 13.59 10.93
CA CYS A 300 26.28 14.42 11.40
C CYS A 300 27.31 14.72 10.30
N ALA A 301 27.74 13.67 9.57
CA ALA A 301 28.66 13.80 8.45
C ALA A 301 28.06 14.67 7.33
N LEU A 302 26.79 14.41 6.99
CA LEU A 302 26.04 15.20 6.02
C LEU A 302 25.98 16.68 6.42
N LEU A 303 25.49 17.01 7.62
CA LEU A 303 25.36 18.40 8.08
C LEU A 303 26.71 19.13 8.13
N SER A 304 27.79 18.43 8.48
CA SER A 304 29.13 19.00 8.50
C SER A 304 29.61 19.41 7.10
N GLU A 305 29.20 18.68 6.06
CA GLU A 305 29.46 19.01 4.66
C GLU A 305 28.53 20.12 4.16
N LEU A 306 27.22 20.02 4.44
CA LEU A 306 26.24 21.03 4.01
C LEU A 306 26.56 22.43 4.55
N THR A 307 26.97 22.51 5.82
CA THR A 307 27.34 23.78 6.48
C THR A 307 28.62 24.40 5.95
N GLN A 308 29.47 23.64 5.24
CA GLN A 308 30.60 24.20 4.51
C GLN A 308 30.19 24.76 3.14
N LEU A 309 29.12 24.23 2.55
CA LEU A 309 28.66 24.59 1.20
C LEU A 309 27.68 25.76 1.18
N SER A 310 26.84 25.90 2.21
CA SER A 310 25.91 27.02 2.31
C SER A 310 25.62 27.40 3.77
N SER A 311 25.39 28.70 3.99
CA SER A 311 24.85 29.22 5.25
C SER A 311 23.33 29.07 5.36
N SER A 312 22.65 28.76 4.24
CA SER A 312 21.21 28.55 4.16
C SER A 312 20.88 27.14 3.70
N ILE A 313 20.35 26.33 4.62
CA ILE A 313 20.11 24.90 4.45
C ILE A 313 18.70 24.56 4.92
N ILE A 314 18.01 23.75 4.14
CA ILE A 314 16.74 23.12 4.49
C ILE A 314 16.92 21.61 4.42
N VAL A 315 16.54 20.92 5.49
CA VAL A 315 16.49 19.47 5.54
C VAL A 315 15.04 19.06 5.80
N LEU A 316 14.44 18.36 4.86
CA LEU A 316 13.04 17.92 4.94
C LEU A 316 12.94 16.43 4.65
N GLY A 317 11.93 15.77 5.21
CA GLY A 317 11.87 14.31 5.12
C GLY A 317 10.95 13.63 6.12
N ASP A 318 10.79 12.33 5.96
CA ASP A 318 10.16 11.45 6.94
C ASP A 318 11.26 10.85 7.80
N PHE A 319 11.28 11.26 9.06
CA PHE A 319 12.28 10.83 10.03
C PHE A 319 11.79 9.65 10.88
N ASN A 320 10.53 9.25 10.75
CA ASN A 320 9.91 8.20 11.56
C ASN A 320 10.19 8.37 13.06
N GLN A 321 10.16 9.61 13.54
CA GLN A 321 10.25 9.98 14.95
C GLN A 321 9.16 11.00 15.27
N ASP A 322 8.22 10.59 16.11
CA ASP A 322 7.05 11.41 16.44
C ASP A 322 7.39 12.45 17.52
N ILE A 323 7.44 13.72 17.12
CA ILE A 323 7.73 14.83 18.03
C ILE A 323 6.58 15.03 19.02
N ILE A 324 5.32 14.87 18.59
CA ILE A 324 4.14 15.06 19.44
C ILE A 324 4.13 14.06 20.59
N LYS A 325 4.55 12.82 20.34
CA LYS A 325 4.66 11.75 21.36
C LYS A 325 5.97 11.78 22.16
N GLY A 326 6.76 12.85 22.06
CA GLY A 326 7.96 13.07 22.88
C GLY A 326 9.26 12.51 22.28
N GLY A 327 9.26 12.03 21.04
CA GLY A 327 10.47 11.67 20.32
C GLY A 327 11.25 12.90 19.89
N ARG A 328 12.25 13.32 20.68
CA ARG A 328 13.02 14.55 20.42
C ARG A 328 14.48 14.35 20.01
N SER A 329 15.01 13.13 19.96
CA SER A 329 16.45 12.94 19.75
C SER A 329 16.98 13.49 18.42
N ILE A 330 16.21 13.41 17.33
CA ILE A 330 16.56 14.03 16.04
C ILE A 330 16.40 15.53 16.13
N GLN A 331 15.30 16.02 16.71
CA GLN A 331 15.07 17.46 16.88
C GLN A 331 16.18 18.13 17.70
N ASP A 332 16.53 17.56 18.85
CA ASP A 332 17.60 18.06 19.73
C ASP A 332 18.97 17.98 19.04
N PHE A 333 19.21 16.91 18.28
CA PHE A 333 20.42 16.76 17.47
C PHE A 333 20.52 17.85 16.40
N MET A 334 19.46 18.06 15.61
CA MET A 334 19.40 19.10 14.58
C MET A 334 19.56 20.51 15.20
N ALA A 335 18.92 20.75 16.34
CA ALA A 335 19.05 22.00 17.10
C ALA A 335 20.49 22.26 17.56
N SER A 336 21.25 21.22 17.93
CA SER A 336 22.67 21.36 18.27
C SER A 336 23.55 21.85 17.11
N PHE A 337 23.10 21.66 15.86
CA PHE A 337 23.72 22.21 14.65
C PHE A 337 23.16 23.59 14.24
N GLY A 338 22.22 24.13 15.03
CA GLY A 338 21.56 25.41 14.79
C GLY A 338 20.39 25.34 13.82
N PHE A 339 19.79 24.17 13.63
CA PHE A 339 18.56 24.03 12.85
C PHE A 339 17.32 24.19 13.73
N GLU A 340 16.29 24.81 13.18
CA GLU A 340 14.96 24.93 13.77
C GLU A 340 13.97 24.04 13.03
N GLN A 341 13.09 23.33 13.73
CA GLN A 341 11.99 22.57 13.12
C GLN A 341 10.73 23.43 13.03
N LEU A 342 10.23 23.63 11.81
CA LEU A 342 9.10 24.51 11.52
C LEU A 342 7.71 23.84 11.54
N VAL A 343 7.61 22.52 11.33
CA VAL A 343 6.30 21.83 11.34
C VAL A 343 5.82 21.70 12.79
N GLN A 344 4.59 22.14 13.07
CA GLN A 344 4.01 22.16 14.42
C GLN A 344 2.75 21.30 14.57
N GLU A 345 2.13 20.91 13.46
CA GLU A 345 0.90 20.11 13.43
C GLU A 345 1.17 18.67 12.97
N ALA A 346 0.18 17.79 13.13
CA ALA A 346 0.31 16.41 12.69
C ALA A 346 0.43 16.33 11.16
N THR A 347 1.19 15.35 10.69
CA THR A 347 1.47 15.13 9.26
C THR A 347 0.94 13.78 8.78
N THR A 348 0.10 13.11 9.59
CA THR A 348 -0.48 11.81 9.27
C THR A 348 -1.91 11.70 9.77
N GLU A 349 -2.69 10.81 9.15
CA GLU A 349 -4.06 10.51 9.57
C GLU A 349 -4.17 10.06 11.04
N GLY A 350 -3.12 9.44 11.57
CA GLY A 350 -3.05 9.00 12.97
C GLY A 350 -2.62 10.08 13.96
N GLY A 351 -2.51 11.34 13.54
CA GLY A 351 -2.19 12.47 14.41
C GLY A 351 -0.73 12.49 14.89
N THR A 352 0.20 11.94 14.10
CA THR A 352 1.65 11.93 14.43
C THR A 352 2.40 12.99 13.64
N LEU A 353 3.48 13.52 14.20
CA LEU A 353 4.37 14.46 13.51
C LEU A 353 5.73 13.79 13.28
N ILE A 354 5.83 13.10 12.14
CA ILE A 354 7.04 12.33 11.74
C ILE A 354 7.73 12.90 10.50
N ASP A 355 7.02 13.74 9.75
CA ASP A 355 7.56 14.48 8.61
C ASP A 355 8.06 15.84 9.09
N HIS A 356 9.37 16.07 8.99
CA HIS A 356 10.03 17.23 9.58
C HIS A 356 10.57 18.19 8.51
N VAL A 357 10.68 19.47 8.84
CA VAL A 357 11.28 20.52 8.00
C VAL A 357 12.23 21.36 8.87
N TYR A 358 13.48 20.95 8.89
CA TYR A 358 14.54 21.64 9.61
C TYR A 358 15.16 22.75 8.76
N ILE A 359 15.29 23.95 9.32
CA ILE A 359 15.89 25.09 8.66
C ILE A 359 17.07 25.67 9.43
N LYS A 360 18.13 26.00 8.71
CA LYS A 360 19.21 26.87 9.16
C LYS A 360 19.46 27.86 8.04
N SER A 361 18.74 28.97 8.02
CA SER A 361 18.69 29.89 6.88
C SER A 361 18.53 31.33 7.31
N CYS A 362 19.01 32.25 6.48
CA CYS A 362 18.69 33.68 6.56
C CYS A 362 17.44 34.07 5.76
N VAL A 363 16.88 33.13 4.99
CA VAL A 363 15.66 33.33 4.20
C VAL A 363 14.44 33.06 5.07
N LYS A 364 13.41 33.90 4.95
CA LYS A 364 12.12 33.68 5.62
C LYS A 364 11.36 32.55 4.92
N VAL A 365 10.92 31.57 5.71
CA VAL A 365 10.25 30.36 5.22
C VAL A 365 8.91 30.20 5.89
N GLN A 366 7.89 29.91 5.08
CA GLN A 366 6.56 29.54 5.55
C GLN A 366 6.34 28.05 5.30
N VAL A 367 5.73 27.38 6.27
CA VAL A 367 5.42 25.95 6.19
C VAL A 367 3.92 25.76 6.45
N SER A 368 3.29 24.89 5.68
CA SER A 368 1.88 24.55 5.86
C SER A 368 1.63 23.11 5.45
N VAL A 369 0.75 22.40 6.18
CA VAL A 369 0.35 21.04 5.82
C VAL A 369 -0.75 21.07 4.77
N ILE A 370 -0.62 20.23 3.75
CA ILE A 370 -1.56 20.03 2.65
C ILE A 370 -2.16 18.63 2.83
N PRO A 371 -3.48 18.52 3.12
CA PRO A 371 -4.13 17.23 3.25
C PRO A 371 -4.00 16.37 1.99
N THR A 372 -3.79 15.06 2.14
CA THR A 372 -3.85 14.12 1.02
C THR A 372 -4.82 12.97 1.32
N TYR A 373 -5.43 12.40 0.27
CA TYR A 373 -6.44 11.33 0.41
C TYR A 373 -5.93 9.95 0.01
N TYR A 374 -4.72 9.88 -0.53
CA TYR A 374 -4.17 8.68 -1.18
C TYR A 374 -2.91 8.16 -0.48
N SER A 375 -2.36 8.91 0.47
CA SER A 375 -1.27 8.50 1.35
C SER A 375 -1.72 8.68 2.80
N TYR A 376 -1.18 7.85 3.70
CA TYR A 376 -1.37 8.02 5.14
C TYR A 376 -0.73 9.32 5.67
N HIS A 377 0.17 9.91 4.90
CA HIS A 377 0.85 11.17 5.21
C HIS A 377 0.19 12.33 4.48
N ASP A 378 0.11 13.47 5.15
CA ASP A 378 -0.16 14.73 4.48
C ASP A 378 1.11 15.26 3.80
N ALA A 379 0.93 16.12 2.80
CA ALA A 379 2.05 16.81 2.17
C ALA A 379 2.39 18.08 2.96
N ILE A 380 3.58 18.63 2.74
CA ILE A 380 4.06 19.83 3.41
C ILE A 380 4.50 20.82 2.34
N SER A 381 3.83 21.97 2.30
CA SER A 381 4.27 23.14 1.53
C SER A 381 5.35 23.88 2.29
N VAL A 382 6.44 24.20 1.61
CA VAL A 382 7.54 25.03 2.11
C VAL A 382 7.77 26.17 1.11
N ILE A 383 7.52 27.40 1.54
CA ILE A 383 7.57 28.58 0.67
C ILE A 383 8.71 29.48 1.12
N LEU A 384 9.69 29.67 0.24
CA LEU A 384 10.79 30.61 0.43
C LEU A 384 10.35 31.99 -0.03
N GLU A 385 10.27 32.96 0.88
CA GLU A 385 9.99 34.35 0.50
C GLU A 385 11.22 34.96 -0.18
N ILE A 386 11.04 35.43 -1.41
CA ILE A 386 12.06 36.22 -2.10
C ILE A 386 11.94 37.63 -1.53
N ASN A 387 12.95 38.08 -0.78
CA ASN A 387 12.99 39.47 -0.33
C ASN A 387 12.90 40.37 -1.58
N PRO A 388 11.90 41.25 -1.69
CA PRO A 388 11.93 42.27 -2.71
C PRO A 388 13.15 43.15 -2.39
N THR A 389 14.11 43.20 -3.33
CA THR A 389 15.36 43.99 -3.34
C THR A 389 16.52 43.54 -2.43
N THR A 390 17.56 43.00 -3.07
CA THR A 390 18.90 43.60 -3.12
C THR A 390 19.35 43.70 -4.56
#